data_AF-A0A847PG42-F1
#
_entry.id   AF-A0A847PG42-F1
#
_cell.length_a   1.000
_cell.length_b   1.000
_cell.length_c   1.000
_cell.angle_alpha   90.00
_cell.angle_beta   90.00
_cell.angle_gamma   90.00
#
_symmetry.space_group_name_H-M   'P 1'
#
loop_
_entity.id
_entity.type
_entity.pdbx_description
1 polymer ?
#
loop_
_entity_poly.entity_id
_entity_poly.type
_entity_poly.pdbx_seq_one_letter_code
_entity_poly.pdbx_strand_id
1 'polypeptide(L)'
;RKIYAYRILEDEIRRKENSPLQIILGSAKIQSEITLEQDRIAFAVLYLGSHNVNGRVKRYHDEESHQNMIQEISSSFQKADVVDIIRLMDKHFSTKGYSLLDLFKDEQREVMKRILEPIIDGIENNFDQIYLANRNIIGFLKQLDMPVPKNLTFIAEQATNQKLNSIFTKESIDLEKLNGLLQGIEDLSLELEKNIFQFKVTEWLNHAISEIKNKPFEFKKIQEIVNVLKLLSDFRIYPNIWEAQNTYFELRQELLPLLPEKIKLQDKDILLWQSSFQELATLLKIALP
;
A
#
# COMPACT_ATOMS: atom_id res chain seq x y z
N ARG A 1 -10.74 -15.22 12.34
CA ARG A 1 -11.00 -13.84 11.87
C ARG A 1 -12.20 -13.25 12.63
N LYS A 2 -12.23 -11.96 12.95
CA LYS A 2 -13.40 -11.28 13.56
C LYS A 2 -14.08 -10.39 12.52
N ILE A 3 -15.41 -10.46 12.44
CA ILE A 3 -16.24 -9.61 11.60
C ILE A 3 -17.39 -9.12 12.49
N TYR A 4 -17.42 -7.81 12.79
CA TYR A 4 -18.40 -7.24 13.73
C TYR A 4 -18.41 -8.00 15.08
N ALA A 5 -19.55 -8.54 15.49
CA ALA A 5 -19.74 -9.31 16.72
C ALA A 5 -19.56 -10.83 16.53
N TYR A 6 -19.06 -11.26 15.36
CA TYR A 6 -18.88 -12.68 15.04
C TYR A 6 -17.40 -13.03 14.88
N ARG A 7 -17.03 -14.17 15.46
CA ARG A 7 -15.74 -14.81 15.27
C ARG A 7 -15.90 -15.98 14.31
N ILE A 8 -15.12 -15.96 13.24
CA ILE A 8 -15.07 -17.02 12.23
C ILE A 8 -13.78 -17.81 12.45
N LEU A 9 -13.92 -19.11 12.68
CA LEU A 9 -12.84 -20.09 12.77
C LEU A 9 -12.96 -21.00 11.55
N GLU A 10 -11.93 -21.01 10.72
CA GLU A 10 -11.88 -21.82 9.50
C GLU A 10 -11.51 -23.25 9.90
N ASP A 11 -12.36 -24.23 9.56
CA ASP A 11 -12.12 -25.64 9.90
C ASP A 11 -11.36 -26.35 8.78
N GLU A 12 -11.90 -26.30 7.57
CA GLU A 12 -11.28 -26.85 6.36
C GLU A 12 -11.46 -25.84 5.22
N ILE A 13 -10.36 -25.52 4.52
CA ILE A 13 -10.40 -24.68 3.32
C ILE A 13 -9.58 -25.33 2.21
N ARG A 14 -10.22 -25.49 1.05
CA ARG A 14 -9.58 -25.88 -0.21
C ARG A 14 -9.70 -24.75 -1.21
N ARG A 15 -8.55 -24.21 -1.60
CA ARG A 15 -8.44 -23.18 -2.65
C ARG A 15 -7.96 -23.85 -3.92
N LYS A 16 -8.61 -23.54 -5.04
CA LYS A 16 -8.15 -23.93 -6.37
C LYS A 16 -8.20 -22.73 -7.29
N GLU A 17 -7.22 -22.64 -8.16
CA GLU A 17 -7.07 -21.54 -9.09
C GLU A 17 -6.85 -22.11 -10.50
N ASN A 18 -7.57 -21.55 -11.46
CA ASN A 18 -7.43 -21.83 -12.88
C ASN A 18 -7.72 -20.51 -13.62
N SER A 19 -6.71 -19.63 -13.68
CA SER A 19 -6.86 -18.24 -14.09
C SER A 19 -7.69 -18.09 -15.38
N PRO A 20 -8.73 -17.24 -15.39
CA PRO A 20 -9.09 -16.24 -14.38
C PRO A 20 -9.99 -16.74 -13.24
N LEU A 21 -10.35 -18.03 -13.23
CA LEU A 21 -11.27 -18.61 -12.26
C LEU A 21 -10.57 -18.97 -10.96
N GLN A 22 -11.23 -18.71 -9.83
CA GLN A 22 -10.80 -19.21 -8.53
C GLN A 22 -11.99 -19.78 -7.79
N ILE A 23 -11.79 -20.86 -7.04
CA ILE A 23 -12.83 -21.42 -6.19
C ILE A 23 -12.28 -21.73 -4.80
N ILE A 24 -13.09 -21.44 -3.80
CA ILE A 24 -12.83 -21.75 -2.40
C ILE A 24 -13.98 -22.61 -1.90
N LEU A 25 -13.67 -23.79 -1.40
CA LEU A 25 -14.62 -24.73 -0.82
C LEU A 25 -14.19 -25.04 0.62
N GLY A 26 -15.13 -25.15 1.54
CA GLY A 26 -14.74 -25.42 2.92
C GLY A 26 -15.87 -25.40 3.93
N SER A 27 -15.46 -25.48 5.20
CA SER A 27 -16.32 -25.31 6.35
C SER A 27 -15.70 -24.37 7.37
N ALA A 28 -16.56 -23.68 8.11
CA ALA A 28 -16.16 -22.75 9.14
C ALA A 28 -17.13 -22.80 10.31
N LYS A 29 -16.60 -22.56 11.50
CA LYS A 29 -17.38 -22.35 12.71
C LYS A 29 -17.56 -20.86 12.95
N ILE A 30 -18.80 -20.44 13.08
CA ILE A 30 -19.20 -19.06 13.40
C ILE A 30 -19.61 -19.03 14.86
N GLN A 31 -19.03 -18.11 15.63
CA GLN A 31 -19.36 -17.87 17.02
C GLN A 31 -19.79 -16.42 17.24
N SER A 32 -20.92 -16.21 17.90
CA SER A 32 -21.33 -14.90 18.43
C SER A 32 -20.45 -14.53 19.63
N GLU A 33 -19.85 -13.35 19.63
CA GLU A 33 -19.10 -12.85 20.80
C GLU A 33 -20.01 -12.33 21.92
N ILE A 34 -21.30 -12.10 21.61
CA ILE A 34 -22.29 -11.58 22.57
C ILE A 34 -23.03 -12.74 23.25
N THR A 35 -23.60 -13.64 22.45
CA THR A 35 -24.42 -14.76 22.96
C THR A 35 -23.62 -16.03 23.18
N LEU A 36 -22.38 -16.11 22.68
CA LEU A 36 -21.54 -17.31 22.67
C LEU A 36 -22.11 -18.49 21.86
N GLU A 37 -23.25 -18.31 21.18
CA GLU A 37 -23.81 -19.30 20.28
C GLU A 37 -22.84 -19.61 19.15
N GLN A 38 -22.76 -20.89 18.81
CA GLN A 38 -21.87 -21.41 17.79
C GLN A 38 -22.67 -22.22 16.77
N ASP A 39 -22.37 -22.02 15.50
CA ASP A 39 -22.87 -22.86 14.43
C ASP A 39 -21.76 -23.19 13.44
N ARG A 40 -21.86 -24.34 12.78
CA ARG A 40 -20.92 -24.76 11.75
C ARG A 40 -21.59 -24.62 10.39
N ILE A 41 -20.88 -24.03 9.45
CA ILE A 41 -21.34 -23.82 8.08
C ILE A 41 -20.41 -24.51 7.09
N ALA A 42 -20.97 -24.97 5.98
CA ALA A 42 -20.22 -25.27 4.77
C ALA A 42 -20.39 -24.10 3.79
N PHE A 43 -19.38 -23.81 2.98
CA PHE A 43 -19.43 -22.77 1.98
C PHE A 43 -18.71 -23.16 0.68
N ALA A 44 -19.15 -22.53 -0.41
CA ALA A 44 -18.49 -22.56 -1.71
C ALA A 44 -18.50 -21.15 -2.29
N VAL A 45 -17.34 -20.66 -2.74
CA VAL A 45 -17.19 -19.33 -3.33
C VAL A 45 -16.46 -19.47 -4.65
N LEU A 46 -17.13 -19.13 -5.75
CA LEU A 46 -16.57 -19.07 -7.09
C LEU A 46 -16.32 -17.61 -7.46
N TYR A 47 -15.09 -17.29 -7.82
CA TYR A 47 -14.68 -16.02 -8.39
C TYR A 47 -14.46 -16.19 -9.90
N LEU A 48 -15.20 -15.40 -10.68
CA LEU A 48 -15.20 -15.43 -12.15
C LEU A 48 -14.33 -14.31 -12.76
N GLY A 49 -13.70 -13.48 -11.92
CA GLY A 49 -12.96 -12.29 -12.33
C GLY A 49 -13.73 -10.98 -12.11
N SER A 50 -12.98 -9.87 -12.10
CA SER A 50 -13.50 -8.51 -11.85
C SER A 50 -14.32 -8.43 -10.55
N HIS A 51 -15.61 -8.16 -10.63
CA HIS A 51 -16.53 -8.03 -9.51
C HIS A 51 -17.45 -9.25 -9.34
N ASN A 52 -17.27 -10.29 -10.17
CA ASN A 52 -18.16 -11.43 -10.23
C ASN A 52 -17.74 -12.50 -9.22
N VAL A 53 -18.34 -12.43 -8.03
CA VAL A 53 -18.25 -13.46 -7.00
C VAL A 53 -19.60 -14.13 -6.82
N ASN A 54 -19.60 -15.45 -6.77
CA ASN A 54 -20.77 -16.27 -6.55
C ASN A 54 -20.51 -17.17 -5.33
N GLY A 55 -21.13 -16.80 -4.20
CA GLY A 55 -21.04 -17.49 -2.92
C GLY A 55 -22.27 -18.34 -2.64
N ARG A 56 -22.05 -19.45 -1.95
CA ARG A 56 -23.09 -20.30 -1.36
C ARG A 56 -22.67 -20.66 0.06
N VAL A 57 -23.65 -20.73 0.95
CA VAL A 57 -23.46 -21.15 2.33
C VAL A 57 -24.67 -21.96 2.78
N LYS A 58 -24.41 -23.00 3.56
CA LYS A 58 -25.44 -23.79 4.24
C LYS A 58 -24.95 -24.18 5.63
N ARG A 59 -25.87 -24.59 6.50
CA ARG A 59 -25.51 -25.23 7.76
C ARG A 59 -24.78 -26.54 7.49
N TYR A 60 -23.70 -26.81 8.22
CA TYR A 60 -22.95 -28.05 8.12
C TYR A 60 -23.82 -29.22 8.58
N HIS A 61 -23.83 -30.31 7.83
CA HIS A 61 -24.64 -31.49 8.15
C HIS A 61 -23.75 -32.62 8.65
N ASP A 62 -22.99 -33.23 7.74
CA ASP A 62 -22.12 -34.36 8.00
C ASP A 62 -20.87 -34.32 7.10
N GLU A 63 -19.86 -35.11 7.48
CA GLU A 63 -18.57 -35.17 6.81
C GLU A 63 -18.65 -35.81 5.41
N GLU A 64 -19.46 -36.84 5.23
CA GLU A 64 -19.58 -37.57 3.97
C GLU A 64 -20.16 -36.66 2.87
N SER A 65 -21.27 -35.97 3.17
CA SER A 65 -21.86 -34.98 2.28
C SER A 65 -20.91 -33.84 1.97
N HIS A 66 -20.12 -33.40 2.95
CA HIS A 66 -19.15 -32.32 2.75
C HIS A 66 -18.01 -32.73 1.81
N GLN A 67 -17.40 -33.90 2.05
CA GLN A 67 -16.33 -34.41 1.20
C GLN A 67 -16.81 -34.71 -0.21
N ASN A 68 -18.03 -35.27 -0.36
CA ASN A 68 -18.62 -35.51 -1.68
C ASN A 68 -18.84 -34.20 -2.46
N MET A 69 -19.40 -33.19 -1.79
CA MET A 69 -19.55 -31.84 -2.36
C MET A 69 -18.21 -31.25 -2.81
N ILE A 70 -17.18 -31.34 -1.97
CA ILE A 70 -15.84 -30.85 -2.31
C ILE A 70 -15.32 -31.57 -3.56
N GLN A 71 -15.45 -32.89 -3.64
CA GLN A 71 -14.96 -33.69 -4.76
C GLN A 71 -15.70 -33.40 -6.08
N GLU A 72 -17.04 -33.36 -6.07
CA GLU A 72 -17.85 -33.08 -7.27
C GLU A 72 -17.50 -31.71 -7.86
N ILE A 73 -17.57 -30.66 -7.02
CA ILE A 73 -17.30 -29.28 -7.47
C ILE A 73 -15.84 -29.13 -7.91
N SER A 74 -14.91 -29.74 -7.16
CA SER A 74 -13.48 -29.75 -7.49
C SER A 74 -13.16 -30.35 -8.85
N SER A 75 -13.88 -31.41 -9.23
CA SER A 75 -13.68 -32.14 -10.49
C SER A 75 -14.24 -31.35 -11.67
N SER A 76 -15.36 -30.66 -11.48
CA SER A 76 -15.93 -29.75 -12.48
C SER A 76 -15.04 -28.51 -12.67
N PHE A 77 -14.49 -27.95 -11.58
CA PHE A 77 -13.53 -26.84 -11.65
C PHE A 77 -12.27 -27.14 -12.47
N GLN A 78 -11.75 -28.37 -12.38
CA GLN A 78 -10.60 -28.80 -13.20
C GLN A 78 -10.89 -28.78 -14.71
N LYS A 79 -12.16 -28.91 -15.11
CA LYS A 79 -12.59 -28.85 -16.51
C LYS A 79 -12.93 -27.43 -16.98
N ALA A 80 -12.84 -26.44 -16.09
CA ALA A 80 -13.23 -25.04 -16.34
C ALA A 80 -14.67 -24.85 -16.84
N ASP A 81 -15.59 -25.76 -16.50
CA ASP A 81 -17.00 -25.68 -16.88
C ASP A 81 -17.79 -24.84 -15.86
N VAL A 82 -17.87 -23.53 -16.09
CA VAL A 82 -18.55 -22.59 -15.18
C VAL A 82 -20.02 -22.93 -14.98
N VAL A 83 -20.72 -23.39 -16.02
CA VAL A 83 -22.15 -23.72 -15.95
C VAL A 83 -22.37 -24.91 -15.04
N ASP A 84 -21.55 -25.96 -15.20
CA ASP A 84 -21.65 -27.15 -14.36
C ASP A 84 -21.24 -26.87 -12.91
N ILE A 85 -20.23 -26.03 -12.66
CA ILE A 85 -19.85 -25.61 -11.31
C ILE A 85 -21.02 -24.91 -10.60
N ILE A 86 -21.67 -23.93 -11.25
CA ILE A 86 -22.81 -23.20 -10.67
C ILE A 86 -23.96 -24.16 -10.39
N ARG A 87 -24.25 -25.07 -11.34
CA ARG A 87 -25.28 -26.11 -11.17
C ARG A 87 -25.00 -27.02 -9.98
N LEU A 88 -23.75 -27.46 -9.80
CA LEU A 88 -23.34 -28.27 -8.65
C LEU A 88 -23.40 -27.47 -7.34
N MET A 89 -23.04 -26.20 -7.35
CA MET A 89 -23.22 -25.31 -6.20
C MET A 89 -24.69 -25.19 -5.80
N ASP A 90 -25.60 -24.99 -6.75
CA ASP A 90 -27.04 -24.92 -6.49
C ASP A 90 -27.61 -26.25 -5.97
N LYS A 91 -27.13 -27.38 -6.51
CA LYS A 91 -27.47 -28.73 -6.05
C LYS A 91 -27.10 -28.94 -4.56
N HIS A 92 -25.91 -28.51 -4.16
CA HIS A 92 -25.38 -28.79 -2.81
C HIS A 92 -25.82 -27.80 -1.74
N PHE A 93 -26.08 -26.54 -2.08
CA PHE A 93 -26.27 -25.45 -1.11
C PHE A 93 -27.65 -24.80 -1.11
N SER A 94 -28.54 -25.14 -2.05
CA SER A 94 -29.75 -24.40 -2.46
C SER A 94 -29.48 -23.25 -3.44
N THR A 95 -30.55 -22.73 -4.05
CA THR A 95 -30.51 -21.69 -5.10
C THR A 95 -30.20 -20.28 -4.58
N LYS A 96 -30.16 -20.06 -3.26
CA LYS A 96 -29.85 -18.74 -2.72
C LYS A 96 -28.34 -18.48 -2.80
N GLY A 97 -27.96 -17.63 -3.76
CA GLY A 97 -26.61 -17.13 -3.91
C GLY A 97 -26.33 -15.85 -3.13
N TYR A 98 -25.05 -15.62 -2.88
CA TYR A 98 -24.51 -14.39 -2.31
C TYR A 98 -23.44 -13.83 -3.25
N SER A 99 -23.37 -12.51 -3.32
CA SER A 99 -22.45 -11.74 -4.15
C SER A 99 -21.64 -10.77 -3.30
N LEU A 100 -20.75 -9.99 -3.92
CA LEU A 100 -20.07 -8.89 -3.22
C LEU A 100 -21.05 -7.89 -2.60
N LEU A 101 -22.22 -7.68 -3.22
CA LEU A 101 -23.23 -6.73 -2.72
C LEU A 101 -23.90 -7.19 -1.42
N ASP A 102 -23.80 -8.48 -1.09
CA ASP A 102 -24.37 -9.07 0.12
C ASP A 102 -23.40 -9.03 1.31
N LEU A 103 -22.14 -8.61 1.11
CA LEU A 103 -21.17 -8.42 2.17
C LEU A 103 -21.53 -7.22 3.06
N PHE A 104 -21.03 -7.20 4.30
CA PHE A 104 -21.06 -5.99 5.13
C PHE A 104 -20.30 -4.84 4.46
N LYS A 105 -20.68 -3.60 4.74
CA LYS A 105 -20.12 -2.42 4.05
C LYS A 105 -18.61 -2.29 4.17
N ASP A 106 -18.03 -2.63 5.31
CA ASP A 106 -16.57 -2.60 5.49
C ASP A 106 -15.88 -3.71 4.70
N GLU A 107 -16.48 -4.90 4.66
CA GLU A 107 -15.99 -6.03 3.86
C GLU A 107 -16.12 -5.75 2.35
N GLN A 108 -17.18 -5.07 1.91
CA GLN A 108 -17.32 -4.59 0.53
C GLN A 108 -16.14 -3.67 0.16
N ARG A 109 -15.81 -2.70 1.02
CA ARG A 109 -14.71 -1.75 0.77
C ARG A 109 -13.37 -2.46 0.69
N GLU A 110 -13.09 -3.38 1.61
CA GLU A 110 -11.83 -4.13 1.62
C GLU A 110 -11.66 -4.99 0.37
N VAL A 111 -12.71 -5.69 -0.08
CA VAL A 111 -12.62 -6.50 -1.29
C VAL A 111 -12.49 -5.62 -2.54
N MET A 112 -13.27 -4.55 -2.63
CA MET A 112 -13.19 -3.61 -3.77
C MET A 112 -11.82 -2.95 -3.86
N LYS A 113 -11.20 -2.60 -2.73
CA LYS A 113 -9.84 -2.05 -2.69
C LYS A 113 -8.85 -3.01 -3.36
N ARG A 114 -8.88 -4.30 -3.00
CA ARG A 114 -8.00 -5.33 -3.58
C ARG A 114 -8.25 -5.58 -5.08
N ILE A 115 -9.48 -5.42 -5.55
CA ILE A 115 -9.81 -5.54 -6.97
C ILE A 115 -9.31 -4.31 -7.75
N LEU A 116 -9.43 -3.11 -7.16
CA LEU A 116 -9.06 -1.86 -7.81
C LEU A 116 -7.55 -1.62 -7.84
N GLU A 117 -6.81 -2.02 -6.80
CA GLU A 117 -5.35 -1.88 -6.72
C GLU A 117 -4.62 -2.29 -8.02
N PRO A 118 -4.72 -3.54 -8.51
CA PRO A 118 -4.02 -3.94 -9.73
C PRO A 118 -4.52 -3.24 -11.00
N ILE A 119 -5.77 -2.77 -11.01
CA ILE A 119 -6.33 -2.00 -12.14
C ILE A 119 -5.69 -0.61 -12.18
N ILE A 120 -5.60 0.04 -11.01
CA ILE A 120 -4.97 1.35 -10.85
C ILE A 120 -3.48 1.24 -11.21
N ASP A 121 -2.77 0.25 -10.67
CA ASP A 121 -1.36 0.00 -11.01
C ASP A 121 -1.16 -0.19 -12.52
N GLY A 122 -2.07 -0.91 -13.19
CA GLY A 122 -2.04 -1.10 -14.64
C GLY A 122 -2.25 0.19 -15.43
N ILE A 123 -3.20 1.04 -15.00
CA ILE A 123 -3.45 2.35 -15.59
C ILE A 123 -2.23 3.27 -15.43
N GLU A 124 -1.69 3.31 -14.21
CA GLU A 124 -0.52 4.12 -13.91
C GLU A 124 0.71 3.70 -14.73
N ASN A 125 0.97 2.40 -14.86
CA ASN A 125 2.03 1.88 -15.73
C ASN A 125 1.84 2.30 -17.19
N ASN A 126 0.59 2.35 -17.68
CA ASN A 126 0.31 2.82 -19.04
C ASN A 126 0.62 4.31 -19.22
N PHE A 127 0.31 5.16 -18.23
CA PHE A 127 0.70 6.58 -18.27
C PHE A 127 2.21 6.73 -18.35
N ASP A 128 2.93 5.94 -17.56
CA ASP A 128 4.39 5.93 -17.56
C ASP A 128 4.97 5.56 -18.93
N GLN A 129 4.44 4.52 -19.58
CA GLN A 129 4.87 4.12 -20.92
C GLN A 129 4.58 5.20 -21.98
N ILE A 130 3.39 5.80 -21.95
CA ILE A 130 3.02 6.84 -22.89
C ILE A 130 3.90 8.09 -22.67
N TYR A 131 4.16 8.47 -21.42
CA TYR A 131 5.05 9.58 -21.10
C TYR A 131 6.47 9.33 -21.62
N LEU A 132 7.05 8.16 -21.33
CA LEU A 132 8.39 7.80 -21.79
C LEU A 132 8.53 7.83 -23.31
N ALA A 133 7.54 7.30 -24.03
CA ALA A 133 7.52 7.31 -25.49
C ALA A 133 7.47 8.73 -26.10
N ASN A 134 6.88 9.69 -25.39
CA ASN A 134 6.66 11.06 -25.87
C ASN A 134 7.53 12.12 -25.18
N ARG A 135 8.44 11.73 -24.28
CA ARG A 135 9.24 12.67 -23.49
C ARG A 135 10.05 13.65 -24.34
N ASN A 136 10.67 13.14 -25.42
CA ASN A 136 11.51 13.95 -26.28
C ASN A 136 10.71 15.01 -27.04
N ILE A 137 9.51 14.68 -27.54
CA ILE A 137 8.66 15.66 -28.24
C ILE A 137 8.10 16.69 -27.26
N ILE A 138 7.73 16.28 -26.04
CA ILE A 138 7.30 17.22 -24.97
C ILE A 138 8.42 18.23 -24.67
N GLY A 139 9.65 17.74 -24.48
CA GLY A 139 10.81 18.60 -24.25
C GLY A 139 11.11 19.53 -25.43
N PHE A 140 11.00 19.04 -26.66
CA PHE A 140 11.21 19.85 -27.85
C PHE A 140 10.15 20.95 -28.02
N LEU A 141 8.88 20.65 -27.75
CA LEU A 141 7.81 21.66 -27.77
C LEU A 141 8.09 22.78 -26.77
N LYS A 142 8.58 22.45 -25.58
CA LYS A 142 8.96 23.45 -24.57
C LYS A 142 10.16 24.29 -25.00
N GLN A 143 11.17 23.69 -25.64
CA GLN A 143 12.31 24.44 -26.20
C GLN A 143 11.90 25.43 -27.30
N LEU A 144 10.79 25.14 -28.01
CA LEU A 144 10.22 26.02 -29.02
C LEU A 144 9.21 27.04 -28.46
N ASP A 145 9.05 27.14 -27.14
CA ASP A 145 8.00 27.92 -26.48
C ASP A 145 6.58 27.59 -26.99
N MET A 146 6.37 26.36 -27.44
CA MET A 146 5.07 25.87 -27.91
C MET A 146 4.29 25.21 -26.78
N PRO A 147 2.96 25.42 -26.71
CA PRO A 147 2.14 24.77 -25.72
C PRO A 147 2.10 23.26 -25.96
N VAL A 148 2.40 22.49 -24.91
CA VAL A 148 2.26 21.04 -24.93
C VAL A 148 0.76 20.70 -24.97
N PRO A 149 0.31 19.78 -25.86
CA PRO A 149 -1.09 19.34 -25.90
C PRO A 149 -1.58 18.85 -24.53
N LYS A 150 -2.79 19.24 -24.14
CA LYS A 150 -3.36 18.94 -22.80
C LYS A 150 -3.29 17.46 -22.42
N ASN A 151 -3.54 16.55 -23.37
CA ASN A 151 -3.48 15.11 -23.10
C ASN A 151 -2.05 14.65 -22.74
N LEU A 152 -1.02 15.23 -23.38
CA LEU A 152 0.38 14.91 -23.06
C LEU A 152 0.80 15.53 -21.72
N THR A 153 0.32 16.73 -21.41
CA THR A 153 0.53 17.36 -20.10
C THR A 153 -0.08 16.51 -18.98
N PHE A 154 -1.34 16.09 -19.13
CA PHE A 154 -2.03 15.23 -18.16
C PHE A 154 -1.28 13.90 -17.94
N ILE A 155 -0.81 13.26 -19.02
CA ILE A 155 -0.05 12.01 -18.91
C ILE A 155 1.29 12.24 -18.19
N ALA A 156 1.98 13.35 -18.49
CA ALA A 156 3.22 13.71 -17.80
C ALA A 156 3.00 14.01 -16.32
N GLU A 157 1.90 14.69 -15.96
CA GLU A 157 1.49 14.94 -14.58
C GLU A 157 1.25 13.62 -13.84
N GLN A 158 0.44 12.73 -14.37
CA GLN A 158 0.12 11.44 -13.73
C GLN A 158 1.38 10.58 -13.55
N ALA A 159 2.19 10.43 -14.60
CA ALA A 159 3.46 9.70 -14.55
C ALA A 159 4.46 10.28 -13.53
N THR A 160 4.54 11.61 -13.43
CA THR A 160 5.48 12.28 -12.52
C THR A 160 5.01 12.19 -11.07
N ASN A 161 3.72 12.41 -10.80
CA ASN A 161 3.12 12.27 -9.47
C ASN A 161 3.27 10.83 -8.95
N GLN A 162 3.00 9.83 -9.79
CA GLN A 162 3.19 8.42 -9.42
C GLN A 162 4.65 8.13 -9.04
N LYS A 163 5.61 8.56 -9.88
CA LYS A 163 7.04 8.35 -9.61
C LYS A 163 7.48 9.03 -8.31
N LEU A 164 7.01 10.24 -8.04
CA LEU A 164 7.28 10.93 -6.78
C LEU A 164 6.72 10.18 -5.58
N ASN A 165 5.47 9.72 -5.65
CA ASN A 165 4.86 8.93 -4.58
C ASN A 165 5.62 7.61 -4.33
N SER A 166 6.09 6.95 -5.40
CA SER A 166 6.86 5.70 -5.30
C SER A 166 8.26 5.85 -4.71
N ILE A 167 8.82 7.07 -4.67
CA ILE A 167 10.13 7.32 -4.05
C ILE A 167 10.03 7.14 -2.54
N PHE A 168 8.96 7.68 -1.93
CA PHE A 168 8.76 7.65 -0.47
C PHE A 168 8.24 6.32 0.06
N THR A 169 7.97 5.34 -0.81
CA THR A 169 7.65 3.96 -0.39
C THR A 169 8.88 3.06 -0.29
N LYS A 170 10.07 3.54 -0.65
CA LYS A 170 11.32 2.78 -0.58
C LYS A 170 12.02 2.95 0.77
N GLU A 171 12.85 1.98 1.13
CA GLU A 171 13.66 2.01 2.36
C GLU A 171 14.71 3.14 2.35
N SER A 172 15.26 3.44 1.16
CA SER A 172 16.16 4.56 0.90
C SER A 172 15.64 5.45 -0.23
N ILE A 173 15.91 6.75 -0.10
CA ILE A 173 15.48 7.79 -1.00
C ILE A 173 16.62 8.13 -1.95
N ASP A 174 16.36 7.94 -3.25
CA ASP A 174 17.25 8.40 -4.31
C ASP A 174 17.07 9.91 -4.51
N LEU A 175 17.96 10.69 -3.90
CA LEU A 175 17.95 12.15 -3.93
C LEU A 175 18.11 12.73 -5.33
N GLU A 176 18.94 12.11 -6.19
CA GLU A 176 19.13 12.58 -7.56
C GLU A 176 17.85 12.42 -8.37
N LYS A 177 17.20 11.26 -8.22
CA LYS A 177 15.91 11.01 -8.86
C LYS A 177 14.81 11.93 -8.33
N LEU A 178 14.76 12.16 -7.02
CA LEU A 178 13.78 13.08 -6.41
C LEU A 178 13.96 14.50 -6.95
N ASN A 179 15.19 15.03 -6.96
CA ASN A 179 15.48 16.35 -7.49
C ASN A 179 15.12 16.46 -8.97
N GLY A 180 15.49 15.47 -9.79
CA GLY A 180 15.19 15.48 -11.23
C GLY A 180 13.68 15.47 -11.53
N LEU A 181 12.86 14.81 -10.70
CA LEU A 181 11.40 14.84 -10.85
C LEU A 181 10.80 16.19 -10.42
N LEU A 182 11.28 16.78 -9.32
CA LEU A 182 10.81 18.08 -8.84
C LEU A 182 11.18 19.21 -9.82
N GLN A 183 12.41 19.20 -10.34
CA GLN A 183 12.83 20.11 -11.42
C GLN A 183 11.97 19.92 -12.67
N GLY A 184 11.71 18.67 -13.06
CA GLY A 184 10.84 18.36 -14.20
C GLY A 184 9.41 18.91 -14.06
N ILE A 185 8.88 18.98 -12.84
CA ILE A 185 7.58 19.62 -12.56
C ILE A 185 7.63 21.12 -12.81
N GLU A 186 8.67 21.80 -12.34
CA GLU A 186 8.81 23.25 -12.55
C GLU A 186 9.04 23.59 -14.04
N ASP A 187 9.99 22.90 -14.69
CA ASP A 187 10.37 23.11 -16.09
C ASP A 187 9.17 22.91 -17.05
N LEU A 188 8.41 21.85 -16.81
CA LEU A 188 7.25 21.54 -17.64
C LEU A 188 5.97 22.23 -17.15
N SER A 189 6.01 22.89 -15.99
CA SER A 189 4.88 23.53 -15.32
C SER A 189 3.72 22.55 -15.08
N LEU A 190 4.06 21.34 -14.61
CA LEU A 190 3.10 20.27 -14.34
C LEU A 190 2.39 20.51 -13.00
N GLU A 191 1.16 20.06 -12.89
CA GLU A 191 0.44 20.04 -11.62
C GLU A 191 0.94 18.91 -10.70
N LEU A 192 1.48 19.30 -9.54
CA LEU A 192 1.82 18.39 -8.43
C LEU A 192 0.60 18.19 -7.52
N GLU A 193 0.26 16.94 -7.24
CA GLU A 193 -0.76 16.57 -6.24
C GLU A 193 -0.22 16.79 -4.81
N LYS A 194 -0.07 18.06 -4.42
CA LYS A 194 0.62 18.48 -3.20
C LYS A 194 0.13 17.79 -1.95
N ASN A 195 -1.18 17.58 -1.80
CA ASN A 195 -1.76 16.98 -0.60
C ASN A 195 -1.32 15.52 -0.42
N ILE A 196 -1.37 14.71 -1.48
CA ILE A 196 -0.95 13.30 -1.44
C ILE A 196 0.56 13.22 -1.23
N PHE A 197 1.31 14.04 -1.97
CA PHE A 197 2.75 14.07 -1.86
C PHE A 197 3.23 14.48 -0.45
N GLN A 198 2.67 15.55 0.12
CA GLN A 198 2.99 15.98 1.49
C GLN A 198 2.65 14.90 2.52
N PHE A 199 1.50 14.23 2.37
CA PHE A 199 1.13 13.12 3.24
C PHE A 199 2.18 11.99 3.20
N LYS A 200 2.63 11.59 2.00
CA LYS A 200 3.66 10.57 1.83
C LYS A 200 5.02 10.97 2.42
N VAL A 201 5.41 12.23 2.25
CA VAL A 201 6.63 12.76 2.88
C VAL A 201 6.50 12.73 4.41
N THR A 202 5.35 13.07 4.97
CA THR A 202 5.10 12.99 6.43
C THR A 202 5.19 11.56 6.94
N GLU A 203 4.55 10.58 6.29
CA GLU A 203 4.65 9.17 6.67
C GLU A 203 6.11 8.70 6.68
N TRP A 204 6.84 9.00 5.60
CA TRP A 204 8.26 8.66 5.49
C TRP A 204 9.11 9.34 6.58
N LEU A 205 8.90 10.63 6.84
CA LEU A 205 9.67 11.38 7.85
C LEU A 205 9.47 10.79 9.25
N ASN A 206 8.22 10.50 9.63
CA ASN A 206 7.90 9.92 10.93
C ASN A 206 8.55 8.54 11.08
N HIS A 207 8.49 7.70 10.04
CA HIS A 207 9.16 6.40 10.04
C HIS A 207 10.68 6.55 10.13
N ALA A 208 11.29 7.38 9.29
CA ALA A 208 12.73 7.55 9.21
C ALA A 208 13.34 8.07 10.52
N ILE A 209 12.64 8.98 11.23
CA ILE A 209 13.07 9.44 12.55
C ILE A 209 12.91 8.34 13.60
N SER A 210 11.80 7.58 13.57
CA SER A 210 11.61 6.43 14.47
C SER A 210 12.70 5.36 14.29
N GLU A 211 13.17 5.13 13.07
CA GLU A 211 14.27 4.18 12.79
C GLU A 211 15.60 4.57 13.44
N ILE A 212 15.85 5.86 13.68
CA ILE A 212 17.06 6.32 14.40
C ILE A 212 17.11 5.71 15.80
N LYS A 213 15.95 5.43 16.42
CA LYS A 213 15.87 4.74 17.72
C LYS A 213 16.44 3.32 17.66
N ASN A 214 16.17 2.62 16.56
CA ASN A 214 16.58 1.23 16.36
C ASN A 214 18.07 1.12 15.99
N LYS A 215 18.61 2.11 15.28
CA LYS A 215 20.02 2.18 14.87
C LYS A 215 20.61 3.56 15.19
N PRO A 216 20.92 3.83 16.48
CA PRO A 216 21.48 5.12 16.86
C PRO A 216 22.89 5.31 16.29
N PHE A 217 23.26 6.56 16.03
CA PHE A 217 24.57 6.98 15.48
C PHE A 217 24.87 6.56 14.03
N GLU A 218 23.88 6.12 13.25
CA GLU A 218 24.05 5.86 11.82
C GLU A 218 24.06 7.17 11.01
N PHE A 219 25.25 7.65 10.64
CA PHE A 219 25.43 8.92 9.90
C PHE A 219 24.62 8.98 8.60
N LYS A 220 24.66 7.92 7.79
CA LYS A 220 24.01 7.87 6.48
C LYS A 220 22.51 8.14 6.55
N LYS A 221 21.82 7.56 7.54
CA LYS A 221 20.36 7.69 7.68
C LYS A 221 19.95 9.11 8.05
N ILE A 222 20.66 9.73 9.00
CA ILE A 222 20.39 11.12 9.37
C ILE A 222 20.69 12.09 8.22
N GLN A 223 21.81 11.86 7.51
CA GLN A 223 22.19 12.71 6.38
C GLN A 223 21.17 12.63 5.25
N GLU A 224 20.64 11.44 4.97
CA GLU A 224 19.55 11.24 4.02
C GLU A 224 18.33 12.07 4.40
N ILE A 225 17.88 12.01 5.66
CA ILE A 225 16.71 12.76 6.13
C ILE A 225 16.90 14.28 5.92
N VAL A 226 18.06 14.79 6.36
CA VAL A 226 18.41 16.22 6.22
C VAL A 226 18.42 16.65 4.77
N ASN A 227 19.05 15.87 3.88
CA ASN A 227 19.16 16.21 2.47
C ASN A 227 17.78 16.24 1.78
N VAL A 228 16.91 15.28 2.08
CA VAL A 228 15.54 15.25 1.54
C VAL A 228 14.76 16.47 2.02
N LEU A 229 14.81 16.80 3.31
CA LEU A 229 14.06 17.94 3.86
C LEU A 229 14.55 19.28 3.28
N LYS A 230 15.86 19.45 3.09
CA LYS A 230 16.42 20.63 2.40
C LYS A 230 15.89 20.74 0.98
N LEU A 231 16.01 19.65 0.22
CA LEU A 231 15.53 19.62 -1.17
C LEU A 231 14.05 19.98 -1.26
N LEU A 232 13.20 19.39 -0.40
CA LEU A 232 11.77 19.70 -0.39
C LEU A 232 11.48 21.16 -0.01
N SER A 233 12.30 21.76 0.84
CA SER A 233 12.17 23.16 1.22
C SER A 233 12.41 24.13 0.05
N ASP A 234 13.31 23.78 -0.88
CA ASP A 234 13.58 24.57 -2.10
C ASP A 234 12.34 24.64 -2.99
N PHE A 235 11.58 23.55 -3.07
CA PHE A 235 10.31 23.46 -3.82
C PHE A 235 9.08 23.90 -3.01
N ARG A 236 9.27 24.49 -1.82
CA ARG A 236 8.21 24.95 -0.90
C ARG A 236 7.24 23.84 -0.48
N ILE A 237 7.76 22.63 -0.32
CA ILE A 237 7.00 21.46 0.12
C ILE A 237 7.32 21.24 1.59
N TYR A 238 6.31 21.43 2.44
CA TYR A 238 6.47 21.31 3.89
C TYR A 238 5.63 20.13 4.39
N PRO A 239 6.26 19.03 4.87
CA PRO A 239 5.54 17.97 5.54
C PRO A 239 4.97 18.46 6.87
N ASN A 240 3.95 17.77 7.37
CA ASN A 240 3.61 17.85 8.77
C ASN A 240 4.74 17.21 9.60
N ILE A 241 5.31 17.99 10.52
CA ILE A 241 6.47 17.63 11.33
C ILE A 241 6.13 17.34 12.79
N TRP A 242 4.87 17.40 13.22
CA TRP A 242 4.51 17.34 14.65
C TRP A 242 4.97 16.03 15.33
N GLU A 243 4.70 14.88 14.71
CA GLU A 243 5.10 13.59 15.26
C GLU A 243 6.62 13.42 15.22
N ALA A 244 7.23 13.72 14.06
CA ALA A 244 8.68 13.81 13.88
C ALA A 244 9.38 14.67 14.95
N GLN A 245 8.81 15.82 15.32
CA GLN A 245 9.33 16.71 16.35
C GLN A 245 9.34 16.04 17.73
N ASN A 246 8.22 15.38 18.08
CA ASN A 246 8.10 14.69 19.37
C ASN A 246 9.11 13.54 19.46
N THR A 247 9.19 12.70 18.43
CA THR A 247 10.14 11.58 18.39
C THR A 247 11.60 12.06 18.43
N TYR A 248 11.93 13.13 17.69
CA TYR A 248 13.27 13.72 17.73
C TYR A 248 13.60 14.24 19.15
N PHE A 249 12.66 14.87 19.83
CA PHE A 249 12.86 15.40 21.18
C PHE A 249 13.14 14.27 22.20
N GLU A 250 12.42 13.15 22.10
CA GLU A 250 12.70 11.94 22.89
C GLU A 250 14.10 11.39 22.60
N LEU A 251 14.44 11.21 21.32
CA LEU A 251 15.76 10.74 20.90
C LEU A 251 16.90 11.63 21.40
N ARG A 252 16.69 12.94 21.40
CA ARG A 252 17.67 13.89 21.93
C ARG A 252 17.92 13.66 23.41
N GLN A 253 16.89 13.42 24.22
CA GLN A 253 17.09 13.17 25.65
C GLN A 253 17.84 11.86 25.91
N GLU A 254 17.60 10.84 25.09
CA GLU A 254 18.23 9.52 25.22
C GLU A 254 19.68 9.50 24.68
N LEU A 255 19.95 10.15 23.54
CA LEU A 255 21.22 10.02 22.82
C LEU A 255 22.25 11.11 23.16
N LEU A 256 21.82 12.32 23.53
CA LEU A 256 22.73 13.43 23.86
C LEU A 256 23.64 13.14 25.07
N PRO A 257 23.19 12.43 26.13
CA PRO A 257 24.06 12.02 27.23
C PRO A 257 25.13 11.00 26.85
N LEU A 258 24.90 10.19 25.79
CA LEU A 258 25.79 9.11 25.36
C LEU A 258 26.87 9.58 24.37
N LEU A 259 26.68 10.74 23.75
CA LEU A 259 27.60 11.35 22.78
C LEU A 259 29.04 11.56 23.31
N PRO A 260 29.28 12.08 24.53
CA PRO A 260 30.64 12.30 25.03
C PRO A 260 31.48 11.02 25.17
N GLU A 261 30.86 9.89 25.48
CA GLU A 261 31.56 8.59 25.57
C GLU A 261 31.90 8.04 24.19
N LYS A 262 31.02 8.25 23.21
CA LYS A 262 31.20 7.82 21.82
C LYS A 262 32.24 8.65 21.07
N ILE A 263 32.29 9.97 21.28
CA ILE A 263 33.26 10.87 20.64
C ILE A 263 34.70 10.58 21.09
N LYS A 264 34.90 10.06 22.31
CA LYS A 264 36.24 9.64 22.81
C LYS A 264 36.86 8.51 21.98
N LEU A 265 36.07 7.75 21.23
CA LEU A 265 36.54 6.68 20.35
C LEU A 265 37.12 7.20 19.01
N GLN A 266 37.19 8.53 18.81
CA GLN A 266 37.71 9.19 17.60
C GLN A 266 37.04 8.77 16.29
N ASP A 267 35.77 8.35 16.36
CA ASP A 267 35.01 7.99 15.18
C ASP A 267 34.53 9.24 14.44
N LYS A 268 35.05 9.47 13.23
CA LYS A 268 34.70 10.62 12.39
C LYS A 268 33.22 10.65 12.05
N ASP A 269 32.58 9.49 11.93
CA ASP A 269 31.17 9.39 11.55
C ASP A 269 30.25 9.90 12.67
N ILE A 270 30.68 9.82 13.93
CA ILE A 270 29.90 10.28 15.09
C ILE A 270 29.88 11.82 15.17
N LEU A 271 30.98 12.48 14.81
CA LEU A 271 31.03 13.95 14.71
C LEU A 271 30.14 14.46 13.59
N LEU A 272 30.18 13.80 12.43
CA LEU A 272 29.31 14.12 11.29
C LEU A 272 27.83 13.86 11.63
N TRP A 273 27.54 12.76 12.33
CA TRP A 273 26.21 12.45 12.84
C TRP A 273 25.70 13.54 13.78
N GLN A 274 26.52 14.02 14.73
CA GLN A 274 26.13 15.09 15.66
C GLN A 274 25.76 16.38 14.92
N SER A 275 26.58 16.79 13.95
CA SER A 275 26.31 18.00 13.15
C SER A 275 25.01 17.88 12.36
N SER A 276 24.76 16.71 11.78
CA SER A 276 23.55 16.44 10.99
C SER A 276 22.31 16.30 11.87
N PHE A 277 22.46 15.79 13.10
CA PHE A 277 21.38 15.75 14.11
C PHE A 277 20.97 17.18 14.52
N GLN A 278 21.93 18.07 14.78
CA GLN A 278 21.65 19.49 15.05
C GLN A 278 20.99 20.19 13.85
N GLU A 279 21.45 19.89 12.63
CA GLU A 279 20.84 20.42 11.42
C GLU A 279 19.38 19.94 11.26
N LEU A 280 19.12 18.66 11.54
CA LEU A 280 17.77 18.11 11.54
C LEU A 280 16.86 18.85 12.55
N ALA A 281 17.36 19.21 13.74
CA ALA A 281 16.59 20.01 14.69
C ALA A 281 16.12 21.35 14.11
N THR A 282 17.00 22.00 13.33
CA THR A 282 16.71 23.29 12.68
C THR A 282 15.63 23.12 11.61
N LEU A 283 15.72 22.07 10.79
CA LEU A 283 14.71 21.74 9.77
C LEU A 283 13.36 21.35 10.38
N LEU A 284 13.38 20.69 11.54
CA LEU A 284 12.20 20.40 12.35
C LEU A 284 11.73 21.60 13.18
N LYS A 285 12.34 22.78 13.06
CA LYS A 285 11.99 24.00 13.83
C LYS A 285 11.98 23.78 15.36
N ILE A 286 12.87 22.93 15.85
CA ILE A 286 13.06 22.69 17.28
C ILE A 286 14.16 23.63 17.77
N ALA A 287 13.89 24.40 18.82
CA ALA A 287 14.89 25.28 19.42
C ALA A 287 16.07 24.46 19.98
N LEU A 288 17.27 24.72 19.46
CA LEU A 288 18.52 24.28 20.05
C LEU A 288 18.92 25.30 21.14
N PRO A 289 19.24 24.87 22.38
CA PRO A 289 19.79 25.75 23.41
C PRO A 289 21.25 26.11 23.13
#